data_AF-A0A3M1KRW3-F1
#
_entry.id   AF-A0A3M1KRW3-F1
#
_cell.length_a   1.000
_cell.length_b   1.000
_cell.length_c   1.000
_cell.angle_alpha   90.00
_cell.angle_beta   90.00
_cell.angle_gamma   90.00
#
_symmetry.space_group_name_H-M   'P 1'
#
loop_
_entity.id
_entity.type
_entity.pdbx_description
1 polymer ?
#
loop_
_entity_poly.entity_id
_entity_poly.type
_entity_poly.pdbx_seq_one_letter_code
_entity_poly.pdbx_strand_id
1 'polypeptide(L)'
;MRRIHGSNGAQTARRADVTPSAAFAKPYGNGRVGISVTEATAVTAPVLNVQRMSTEDGPGLRTTVFLKGCSLACTWCHNPESLSPKPEVVWHEWKCIGSRMCDTACERGALSRSADRVVIDRRLCDGCGACAERCPSTALELLGIERSADDVAAEVLRDRSYYEPAGGGVTVSGGEPGLRPRFVRAL
;
A
#
# COMPACT_ATOMS: atom_id res chain seq x y z
N MET A 1 -30.90 -21.59 40.82
CA MET A 1 -32.16 -20.83 40.65
C MET A 1 -32.09 -20.04 39.36
N ARG A 2 -33.01 -20.34 38.43
CA ARG A 2 -33.14 -19.72 37.11
C ARG A 2 -33.66 -18.28 37.26
N ARG A 3 -33.16 -17.35 36.43
CA ARG A 3 -33.98 -16.30 35.83
C ARG A 3 -33.60 -16.16 34.36
N ILE A 4 -34.51 -16.67 33.54
CA ILE A 4 -34.70 -16.34 32.12
C ILE A 4 -35.70 -15.18 32.12
N HIS A 5 -35.61 -14.24 31.18
CA HIS A 5 -36.66 -13.41 30.51
C HIS A 5 -35.86 -12.48 29.57
N GLY A 6 -35.76 -12.73 28.26
CA GLY A 6 -36.74 -12.33 27.23
C GLY A 6 -36.35 -10.93 26.70
N SER A 7 -36.43 -10.53 25.44
CA SER A 7 -36.81 -11.11 24.15
C SER A 7 -36.60 -9.99 23.11
N ASN A 8 -36.24 -10.37 21.88
CA ASN A 8 -36.49 -9.68 20.60
C ASN A 8 -36.04 -8.22 20.38
N GLY A 9 -35.16 -8.09 19.38
CA GLY A 9 -34.90 -6.84 18.67
C GLY A 9 -34.08 -7.10 17.41
N ALA A 10 -34.55 -7.99 16.54
CA ALA A 10 -33.98 -8.17 15.21
C ALA A 10 -34.27 -6.91 14.37
N GLN A 11 -33.34 -5.95 14.40
CA GLN A 11 -33.32 -4.85 13.44
C GLN A 11 -32.40 -5.24 12.30
N THR A 12 -33.02 -5.65 11.20
CA THR A 12 -32.40 -5.79 9.89
C THR A 12 -31.92 -4.42 9.41
N ALA A 13 -30.68 -4.06 9.72
CA ALA A 13 -30.02 -2.94 9.08
C ALA A 13 -29.63 -3.37 7.66
N ARG A 14 -30.22 -2.69 6.68
CA ARG A 14 -30.03 -2.93 5.25
C ARG A 14 -28.54 -2.79 4.91
N ARG A 15 -28.03 -3.70 4.06
CA ARG A 15 -26.73 -3.54 3.39
C ARG A 15 -26.73 -2.19 2.68
N ALA A 16 -25.94 -1.26 3.18
CA ALA A 16 -25.54 -0.11 2.40
C ALA A 16 -24.36 -0.57 1.54
N ASP A 17 -24.53 -0.51 0.23
CA ASP A 17 -23.44 -0.67 -0.72
C ASP A 17 -22.39 0.41 -0.43
N VAL A 18 -21.31 0.02 0.26
CA VAL A 18 -20.16 0.88 0.50
C VAL A 18 -19.31 0.85 -0.77
N THR A 19 -19.56 1.80 -1.67
CA THR A 19 -18.56 2.19 -2.67
C THR A 19 -17.31 2.69 -1.93
N PRO A 20 -16.08 2.30 -2.32
CA PRO A 20 -14.87 2.82 -1.70
C PRO A 20 -14.84 4.35 -1.87
N SER A 21 -14.88 5.06 -0.75
CA SER A 21 -14.76 6.51 -0.72
C SER A 21 -13.37 6.90 -1.23
N ALA A 22 -13.33 7.54 -2.40
CA ALA A 22 -12.16 8.21 -2.93
C ALA A 22 -11.73 9.34 -1.97
N ALA A 23 -10.79 9.08 -1.06
CA ALA A 23 -10.23 10.13 -0.22
C ALA A 23 -8.87 9.74 0.37
N PHE A 24 -7.80 9.87 -0.42
CA PHE A 24 -6.51 10.41 0.07
C PHE A 24 -5.61 10.83 -1.12
N ALA A 25 -6.09 11.79 -1.92
CA ALA A 25 -5.23 12.57 -2.79
C ALA A 25 -4.68 13.76 -2.00
N LYS A 26 -3.36 13.82 -1.76
CA LYS A 26 -2.70 15.06 -1.31
C LYS A 26 -2.59 16.04 -2.50
N PRO A 27 -2.70 17.36 -2.27
CA PRO A 27 -2.87 18.33 -3.34
C PRO A 27 -1.52 18.78 -3.90
N TYR A 28 -1.28 18.54 -5.19
CA TYR A 28 -0.29 19.30 -5.97
C TYR A 28 -0.92 19.76 -7.28
N GLY A 29 -0.74 21.05 -7.56
CA GLY A 29 -1.61 21.89 -8.38
C GLY A 29 -1.60 21.63 -9.88
N ASN A 30 -2.72 22.02 -10.49
CA ASN A 30 -3.06 21.87 -11.89
C ASN A 30 -2.30 22.84 -12.81
N GLY A 31 -1.45 22.31 -13.67
CA GLY A 31 -1.05 22.93 -14.93
C GLY A 31 -1.57 22.07 -16.09
N ARG A 32 -2.76 22.38 -16.61
CA ARG A 32 -3.40 21.63 -17.70
C ARG A 32 -2.71 21.97 -19.02
N VAL A 33 -1.99 20.99 -19.61
CA VAL A 33 -1.77 20.93 -21.05
C VAL A 33 -2.62 19.77 -21.57
N GLY A 34 -3.58 20.10 -22.43
CA GLY A 34 -4.56 19.16 -22.95
C GLY A 34 -3.93 18.16 -23.91
N ILE A 35 -4.01 16.89 -23.54
CA ILE A 35 -3.90 15.77 -24.47
C ILE A 35 -5.13 14.91 -24.23
N SER A 36 -6.00 14.80 -25.23
CA SER A 36 -7.17 13.93 -25.19
C SER A 36 -6.70 12.48 -25.34
N VAL A 37 -6.49 11.79 -24.22
CA VAL A 37 -6.18 10.36 -24.19
C VAL A 37 -7.50 9.60 -24.20
N THR A 38 -7.76 8.88 -25.29
CA THR A 38 -8.81 7.85 -25.36
C THR A 38 -8.58 6.84 -24.23
N GLU A 39 -9.60 6.59 -23.39
CA GLU A 39 -9.54 5.72 -22.20
C GLU A 39 -9.10 4.28 -22.54
N ALA A 40 -7.79 4.05 -22.57
CA ALA A 40 -7.22 2.74 -22.33
C ALA A 40 -7.34 2.47 -20.83
N THR A 41 -7.83 1.27 -20.45
CA THR A 41 -7.88 0.87 -19.04
C THR A 41 -6.48 1.03 -18.45
N ALA A 42 -6.34 1.84 -17.39
CA ALA A 42 -5.05 2.14 -16.80
C ALA A 42 -4.36 0.84 -16.37
N VAL A 43 -3.09 0.68 -16.75
CA VAL A 43 -2.30 -0.50 -16.36
C VAL A 43 -1.84 -0.32 -14.92
N THR A 44 -2.25 -1.22 -14.02
CA THR A 44 -1.91 -1.13 -12.59
C THR A 44 -1.02 -2.28 -12.11
N ALA A 45 -0.34 -2.05 -10.99
CA ALA A 45 0.38 -3.06 -10.23
C ALA A 45 0.41 -2.70 -8.73
N PRO A 46 0.61 -3.70 -7.84
CA PRO A 46 0.76 -3.43 -6.41
C PRO A 46 2.17 -2.88 -6.16
N VAL A 47 2.25 -1.58 -5.89
CA VAL A 47 3.50 -0.90 -5.57
C VAL A 47 3.74 -1.01 -4.07
N LEU A 48 4.89 -1.56 -3.70
CA LEU A 48 5.35 -1.65 -2.33
C LEU A 48 5.82 -0.29 -1.82
N ASN A 49 6.75 0.32 -2.53
CA ASN A 49 7.41 1.57 -2.14
C ASN A 49 8.08 2.22 -3.36
N VAL A 50 8.31 3.54 -3.29
CA VAL A 50 9.20 4.28 -4.20
C VAL A 50 10.36 4.81 -3.38
N GLN A 51 11.53 4.17 -3.51
CA GLN A 51 12.75 4.59 -2.85
C GLN A 51 13.49 5.59 -3.73
N ARG A 52 13.76 6.78 -3.19
CA ARG A 52 14.49 7.84 -3.88
C ARG A 52 15.97 7.76 -3.54
N MET A 53 16.82 8.24 -4.44
CA MET A 53 18.25 8.42 -4.21
C MET A 53 19.03 7.13 -3.88
N SER A 54 18.63 5.98 -4.44
CA SER A 54 19.33 4.70 -4.24
C SER A 54 20.63 4.64 -5.05
N THR A 55 21.71 4.14 -4.45
CA THR A 55 23.02 3.91 -5.09
C THR A 55 23.27 2.43 -5.40
N GLU A 56 22.44 1.53 -4.86
CA GLU A 56 22.67 0.09 -4.91
C GLU A 56 21.84 -0.61 -6.00
N ASP A 57 20.83 0.08 -6.55
CA ASP A 57 19.86 -0.47 -7.52
C ASP A 57 20.23 -0.19 -8.99
N GLY A 58 21.48 0.15 -9.27
CA GLY A 58 22.01 0.35 -10.61
C GLY A 58 23.02 1.52 -10.72
N PRO A 59 23.58 1.75 -11.92
CA PRO A 59 24.57 2.82 -12.13
C PRO A 59 23.99 4.22 -11.89
N GLY A 60 24.83 5.10 -11.35
CA GLY A 60 24.44 6.45 -10.97
C GLY A 60 23.45 6.44 -9.80
N LEU A 61 22.67 7.50 -9.69
CA LEU A 61 21.64 7.63 -8.66
C LEU A 61 20.30 7.10 -9.17
N ARG A 62 19.56 6.32 -8.37
CA ARG A 62 18.33 5.67 -8.79
C ARG A 62 17.12 6.14 -8.01
N THR A 63 15.99 6.29 -8.69
CA THR A 63 14.68 6.20 -8.04
C THR A 63 14.14 4.80 -8.32
N THR A 64 14.01 3.98 -7.28
CA THR A 64 13.64 2.57 -7.38
C THR A 64 12.17 2.39 -7.02
N VAL A 65 11.38 1.85 -7.96
CA VAL A 65 9.99 1.44 -7.74
C VAL A 65 9.99 -0.02 -7.32
N PHE A 66 9.63 -0.29 -6.08
CA PHE A 66 9.47 -1.65 -5.57
C PHE A 66 8.05 -2.15 -5.81
N LEU A 67 7.91 -3.30 -6.46
CA LEU A 67 6.63 -3.98 -6.68
C LEU A 67 6.42 -5.10 -5.63
N LYS A 68 5.18 -5.59 -5.54
CA LYS A 68 4.83 -6.81 -4.81
C LYS A 68 4.45 -7.97 -5.73
N GLY A 69 4.63 -9.18 -5.22
CA GLY A 69 4.41 -10.45 -5.89
C GLY A 69 5.71 -11.00 -6.46
N CYS A 70 6.21 -12.10 -5.88
CA CYS A 70 7.33 -12.86 -6.40
C CYS A 70 6.95 -14.34 -6.51
N SER A 71 7.29 -15.00 -7.61
CA SER A 71 7.11 -16.45 -7.75
C SER A 71 8.22 -17.27 -7.08
N LEU A 72 9.24 -16.59 -6.56
CA LEU A 72 10.35 -17.19 -5.83
C LEU A 72 10.15 -17.04 -4.32
N ALA A 73 10.83 -17.89 -3.56
CA ALA A 73 10.84 -17.86 -2.09
C ALA A 73 12.28 -17.99 -1.58
N CYS A 74 13.14 -17.07 -2.02
CA CYS A 74 14.57 -17.10 -1.71
C CYS A 74 14.81 -17.08 -0.19
N THR A 75 15.71 -17.95 0.31
CA THR A 75 16.07 -18.03 1.73
C THR A 75 16.60 -16.71 2.29
N TRP A 76 17.27 -15.92 1.45
CA TRP A 76 17.80 -14.59 1.78
C TRP A 76 17.16 -13.52 0.90
N CYS A 77 15.82 -13.52 0.84
CA CYS A 77 15.10 -12.46 0.15
C CYS A 77 15.46 -11.10 0.78
N HIS A 78 15.90 -10.15 -0.06
CA HIS A 78 16.24 -8.80 0.40
C HIS A 78 15.00 -8.03 0.83
N ASN A 79 13.87 -8.29 0.16
CA ASN A 79 12.58 -7.61 0.35
C ASN A 79 11.47 -8.65 0.62
N PRO A 80 11.48 -9.38 1.75
CA PRO A 80 10.50 -10.45 2.03
C PRO A 80 9.06 -9.93 2.05
N GLU A 81 8.84 -8.67 2.40
CA GLU A 81 7.56 -7.97 2.32
C GLU A 81 7.05 -7.81 0.89
N SER A 82 7.89 -8.00 -0.13
CA SER A 82 7.49 -7.95 -1.53
C SER A 82 7.00 -9.30 -2.07
N LEU A 83 7.12 -10.40 -1.32
CA LEU A 83 6.80 -11.76 -1.80
C LEU A 83 5.32 -11.95 -2.12
N SER A 84 4.45 -11.62 -1.15
CA SER A 84 3.01 -11.73 -1.34
C SER A 84 2.53 -10.67 -2.33
N PRO A 85 1.71 -11.00 -3.33
CA PRO A 85 1.12 -10.01 -4.22
C PRO A 85 -0.04 -9.25 -3.57
N LYS A 86 -0.54 -9.70 -2.41
CA LYS A 86 -1.69 -9.10 -1.73
C LYS A 86 -1.26 -7.85 -0.96
N PRO A 87 -2.14 -6.85 -0.83
CA PRO A 87 -1.89 -5.75 0.08
C PRO A 87 -1.78 -6.26 1.53
N GLU A 88 -0.83 -5.71 2.28
CA GLU A 88 -0.53 -6.17 3.64
C GLU A 88 -0.32 -5.00 4.58
N VAL A 89 -1.02 -5.03 5.71
CA VAL A 89 -0.76 -4.07 6.78
C VAL A 89 0.47 -4.51 7.57
N VAL A 90 1.36 -3.57 7.84
CA VAL A 90 2.50 -3.75 8.75
C VAL A 90 2.41 -2.76 9.89
N TRP A 91 3.02 -3.11 11.02
CA TRP A 91 3.12 -2.23 12.19
C TRP A 91 4.59 -1.94 12.50
N HIS A 92 4.93 -0.65 12.52
CA HIS A 92 6.24 -0.13 12.87
C HIS A 92 6.24 0.35 14.32
N GLU A 93 6.89 -0.43 15.19
CA GLU A 93 6.93 -0.17 16.64
C GLU A 93 7.40 1.25 16.97
N TRP A 94 8.50 1.69 16.36
CA TRP A 94 9.14 2.98 16.60
C TRP A 94 8.30 4.20 16.19
N LYS A 95 7.29 4.02 15.33
CA LYS A 95 6.33 5.07 14.96
C LYS A 95 5.11 5.08 15.87
N CYS A 96 4.87 4.04 16.66
CA CYS A 96 3.61 3.87 17.38
C CYS A 96 3.54 4.79 18.60
N ILE A 97 2.62 5.76 18.57
CA ILE A 97 2.37 6.67 19.72
C ILE A 97 1.25 6.18 20.65
N GLY A 98 0.80 4.93 20.48
CA GLY A 98 -0.21 4.32 21.34
C GLY A 98 -1.62 4.92 21.22
N SER A 99 -1.96 5.60 20.11
CA SER A 99 -3.23 6.33 19.95
C SER A 99 -4.49 5.46 19.99
N ARG A 100 -4.37 4.15 19.76
CA ARG A 100 -5.46 3.15 19.78
C ARG A 100 -6.57 3.35 18.73
N MET A 101 -6.39 4.28 17.81
CA MET A 101 -7.37 4.57 16.76
C MET A 101 -7.60 3.39 15.80
N CYS A 102 -6.64 2.47 15.72
CA CYS A 102 -6.73 1.26 14.92
C CYS A 102 -7.68 0.20 15.51
N ASP A 103 -7.93 0.22 16.83
CA ASP A 103 -8.65 -0.83 17.54
C ASP A 103 -10.11 -0.93 17.03
N THR A 104 -10.73 0.22 16.76
CA THR A 104 -12.10 0.31 16.22
C THR A 104 -12.16 0.37 14.70
N ALA A 105 -11.02 0.58 14.03
CA ALA A 105 -10.97 0.66 12.56
C ALA A 105 -10.99 -0.71 11.88
N CYS A 106 -10.58 -1.78 12.58
CA CYS A 106 -10.50 -3.11 11.99
C CYS A 106 -11.82 -3.89 12.15
N GLU A 107 -12.71 -3.79 11.16
CA GLU A 107 -13.98 -4.52 11.15
C GLU A 107 -13.81 -6.06 11.08
N ARG A 108 -12.64 -6.54 10.66
CA ARG A 108 -12.31 -7.97 10.63
C ARG A 108 -11.93 -8.55 12.00
N GLY A 109 -11.74 -7.70 13.02
CA GLY A 109 -11.22 -8.13 14.31
C GLY A 109 -9.81 -8.73 14.21
N ALA A 110 -9.04 -8.34 13.19
CA ALA A 110 -7.70 -8.87 12.92
C ALA A 110 -6.60 -8.25 13.79
N LEU A 111 -6.90 -7.19 14.54
CA LEU A 111 -5.95 -6.51 15.42
C LEU A 111 -6.18 -6.91 16.87
N SER A 112 -5.10 -7.30 17.54
CA SER A 112 -5.06 -7.50 18.99
C SER A 112 -3.85 -6.79 19.59
N ARG A 113 -3.82 -6.66 20.92
CA ARG A 113 -2.70 -6.04 21.63
C ARG A 113 -1.97 -7.04 22.50
N SER A 114 -0.66 -6.96 22.48
CA SER A 114 0.22 -7.68 23.39
C SER A 114 1.19 -6.65 23.99
N ALA A 115 0.98 -6.27 25.26
CA ALA A 115 1.58 -5.07 25.85
C ALA A 115 1.32 -3.83 24.96
N ASP A 116 2.37 -3.11 24.57
CA ASP A 116 2.27 -1.95 23.67
C ASP A 116 2.32 -2.30 22.18
N ARG A 117 2.52 -3.58 21.84
CA ARG A 117 2.57 -4.07 20.46
C ARG A 117 1.19 -4.30 19.86
N VAL A 118 1.04 -3.87 18.60
CA VAL A 118 -0.10 -4.24 17.76
C VAL A 118 0.23 -5.58 17.08
N VAL A 119 -0.63 -6.57 17.29
CA VAL A 119 -0.52 -7.91 16.71
C VAL A 119 -1.60 -8.05 15.63
N ILE A 120 -1.17 -8.38 14.41
CA ILE A 120 -2.05 -8.56 13.25
C ILE A 120 -2.24 -10.05 13.01
N ASP A 121 -3.45 -10.58 13.21
CA ASP A 121 -3.79 -11.95 12.81
C ASP A 121 -3.95 -11.99 11.28
N ARG A 122 -2.94 -12.56 10.62
CA ARG A 122 -2.85 -12.68 9.16
C ARG A 122 -3.94 -13.57 8.56
N ARG A 123 -4.64 -14.38 9.37
CA ARG A 123 -5.75 -15.21 8.91
C ARG A 123 -7.06 -14.42 8.79
N LEU A 124 -7.18 -13.33 9.54
CA LEU A 124 -8.36 -12.46 9.57
C LEU A 124 -8.16 -11.17 8.76
N CYS A 125 -6.92 -10.68 8.69
CA CYS A 125 -6.60 -9.47 7.94
C CYS A 125 -6.71 -9.71 6.43
N ASP A 126 -7.58 -8.94 5.77
CA ASP A 126 -7.76 -8.95 4.31
C ASP A 126 -6.98 -7.83 3.61
N GLY A 127 -6.20 -7.04 4.35
CA GLY A 127 -5.41 -5.94 3.80
C GLY A 127 -6.22 -4.72 3.38
N CYS A 128 -7.40 -4.47 3.97
CA CYS A 128 -8.25 -3.33 3.59
C CYS A 128 -7.63 -1.94 3.89
N GLY A 129 -6.67 -1.86 4.81
CA GLY A 129 -5.95 -0.61 5.12
C GLY A 129 -6.65 0.38 6.04
N ALA A 130 -7.91 0.17 6.44
CA ALA A 130 -8.67 1.12 7.27
C ALA A 130 -7.95 1.53 8.58
N CYS A 131 -7.22 0.60 9.20
CA CYS A 131 -6.43 0.86 10.40
C CYS A 131 -5.15 1.69 10.12
N ALA A 132 -4.57 1.57 8.93
CA ALA A 132 -3.44 2.38 8.50
C ALA A 132 -3.86 3.81 8.20
N GLU A 133 -5.00 4.00 7.50
CA GLU A 133 -5.57 5.33 7.22
C GLU A 133 -5.87 6.12 8.50
N ARG A 134 -6.30 5.42 9.56
CA ARG A 134 -6.64 6.03 10.84
C ARG A 134 -5.46 6.17 11.80
N CYS A 135 -4.26 5.74 11.39
CA CYS A 135 -3.07 5.78 12.23
C CYS A 135 -2.36 7.15 12.10
N PRO A 136 -2.47 8.05 13.10
CA PRO A 136 -1.95 9.42 12.98
C PRO A 136 -0.43 9.50 12.85
N SER A 137 0.29 8.51 13.37
CA SER A 137 1.75 8.46 13.30
C SER A 137 2.28 7.61 12.15
N THR A 138 1.41 7.06 11.30
CA THR A 138 1.78 6.12 10.21
C THR A 138 2.50 4.86 10.70
N ALA A 139 2.26 4.47 11.97
CA ALA A 139 2.80 3.24 12.53
C ALA A 139 2.17 2.00 11.92
N LEU A 140 0.87 2.05 11.59
CA LEU A 140 0.26 1.07 10.70
C LEU A 140 0.35 1.61 9.28
N GLU A 141 0.87 0.78 8.39
CA GLU A 141 1.11 1.12 6.99
C GLU A 141 0.57 0.01 6.10
N LEU A 142 -0.16 0.39 5.05
CA LEU A 142 -0.62 -0.54 4.03
C LEU A 142 0.44 -0.63 2.93
N LEU A 143 1.06 -1.80 2.81
CA LEU A 143 2.02 -2.10 1.76
C LEU A 143 1.31 -2.71 0.56
N GLY A 144 1.71 -2.33 -0.66
CA GLY A 144 1.18 -2.96 -1.88
C GLY A 144 -0.05 -2.32 -2.44
N ILE A 145 -0.07 -0.99 -2.48
CA ILE A 145 -1.21 -0.24 -3.00
C ILE A 145 -1.22 -0.40 -4.52
N GLU A 146 -2.37 -0.77 -5.08
CA GLU A 146 -2.57 -0.76 -6.53
C GLU A 146 -2.42 0.68 -7.05
N ARG A 147 -1.44 0.88 -7.93
CA ARG A 147 -1.14 2.17 -8.54
C ARG A 147 -1.11 2.02 -10.05
N SER A 148 -1.57 3.03 -10.78
CA SER A 148 -1.42 3.07 -12.24
C SER A 148 0.02 3.38 -12.64
N ALA A 149 0.45 2.89 -13.80
CA ALA A 149 1.77 3.18 -14.35
C ALA A 149 1.97 4.69 -14.52
N ASP A 150 0.94 5.41 -14.99
CA ASP A 150 0.97 6.87 -15.16
C ASP A 150 1.19 7.62 -13.84
N ASP A 151 0.50 7.22 -12.77
CA ASP A 151 0.69 7.87 -11.46
C ASP A 151 2.11 7.64 -10.92
N VAL A 152 2.66 6.44 -11.15
CA VAL A 152 4.02 6.10 -10.70
C VAL A 152 5.07 6.81 -11.55
N ALA A 153 4.87 6.89 -12.87
CA ALA A 153 5.70 7.66 -13.79
C ALA A 153 5.76 9.13 -13.37
N ALA A 154 4.59 9.74 -13.12
CA ALA A 154 4.49 11.12 -12.64
C ALA A 154 5.21 11.32 -11.30
N GLU A 155 5.24 10.30 -10.44
CA GLU A 155 5.94 10.33 -9.16
C GLU A 155 7.46 10.25 -9.26
N VAL A 156 7.99 9.34 -10.08
CA VAL A 156 9.44 9.15 -10.25
C VAL A 156 10.06 10.23 -11.13
N LEU A 157 9.29 10.84 -12.04
CA LEU A 157 9.75 11.97 -12.85
C LEU A 157 10.01 13.23 -12.02
N ARG A 158 9.41 13.35 -10.82
CA ARG A 158 9.75 14.45 -9.89
C ARG A 158 11.20 14.40 -9.42
N ASP A 159 11.84 13.21 -9.46
CA ASP A 159 13.22 13.04 -9.03
C ASP A 159 14.23 13.20 -10.17
N ARG A 160 13.77 13.52 -11.39
CA ARG A 160 14.61 13.58 -12.59
C ARG A 160 15.83 14.48 -12.44
N SER A 161 15.65 15.64 -11.83
CA SER A 161 16.75 16.59 -11.56
C SER A 161 17.84 16.05 -10.65
N TYR A 162 17.58 14.96 -9.91
CA TYR A 162 18.56 14.31 -9.05
C TYR A 162 19.31 13.21 -9.79
N TYR A 163 18.59 12.27 -10.42
CA TYR A 163 19.25 11.11 -11.02
C TYR A 163 19.89 11.38 -12.38
N GLU A 164 19.34 12.29 -13.19
CA GLU A 164 19.84 12.54 -14.56
C GLU A 164 21.26 13.12 -14.55
N PRO A 165 21.61 14.14 -13.73
CA PRO A 165 22.98 14.65 -13.64
C PRO A 165 23.98 13.62 -13.10
N ALA A 166 23.51 12.65 -12.31
CA ALA A 166 24.33 11.57 -11.79
C ALA A 166 24.50 10.40 -12.78
N GLY A 167 24.00 10.52 -14.02
CA GLY A 167 24.02 9.44 -15.02
C GLY A 167 23.12 8.25 -14.63
N GLY A 168 22.12 8.50 -13.77
CA GLY A 168 21.22 7.52 -13.21
C GLY A 168 19.85 7.48 -13.89
N GLY A 169 18.82 7.03 -13.15
CA GLY A 169 17.49 6.82 -13.73
C GLY A 169 16.50 6.13 -12.81
N VAL A 170 15.49 5.50 -13.40
CA VAL A 170 14.46 4.75 -12.69
C VAL A 170 14.74 3.25 -12.76
N THR A 171 14.77 2.58 -11.62
CA THR A 171 14.85 1.11 -11.53
C THR A 171 13.51 0.56 -11.10
N VAL A 172 13.09 -0.57 -11.66
CA VAL A 172 11.98 -1.37 -11.11
C VAL A 172 12.57 -2.58 -10.41
N SER A 173 12.24 -2.73 -9.13
CA SER A 173 12.73 -3.78 -8.25
C SER A 173 11.57 -4.31 -7.39
N GLY A 174 11.86 -5.14 -6.39
CA GLY A 174 10.87 -5.74 -5.50
C GLY A 174 9.94 -6.74 -6.19
N GLY A 175 9.49 -7.74 -5.44
CA GLY A 175 8.73 -8.84 -6.00
C GLY A 175 9.52 -9.49 -7.14
N GLU A 176 8.83 -9.82 -8.23
CA GLU A 176 9.41 -10.17 -9.51
C GLU A 176 8.80 -9.27 -10.60
N PRO A 177 9.52 -8.23 -11.08
CA PRO A 177 9.04 -7.34 -12.15
C PRO A 177 8.62 -8.09 -13.42
N GLY A 178 9.24 -9.24 -13.71
CA GLY A 178 8.87 -10.13 -14.81
C GLY A 178 7.44 -10.70 -14.72
N LEU A 179 6.82 -10.71 -13.53
CA LEU A 179 5.41 -11.06 -13.35
C LEU A 179 4.44 -9.90 -13.69
N ARG A 180 4.98 -8.71 -14.00
CA ARG A 180 4.22 -7.49 -14.29
C ARG A 180 4.68 -6.81 -15.59
N PRO A 181 4.87 -7.54 -16.72
CA PRO A 181 5.53 -7.00 -17.91
C PRO A 181 4.75 -5.86 -18.57
N ARG A 182 3.41 -5.87 -18.47
CA ARG A 182 2.57 -4.78 -19.01
C ARG A 182 2.75 -3.48 -18.23
N PHE A 183 2.85 -3.57 -16.91
CA PHE A 183 3.07 -2.41 -16.06
C PHE A 183 4.47 -1.84 -16.26
N VAL A 184 5.50 -2.70 -16.24
CA VAL A 184 6.90 -2.29 -16.46
C VAL A 184 7.09 -1.67 -17.85
N ARG A 185 6.40 -2.16 -18.87
CA ARG A 185 6.45 -1.56 -20.23
C ARG A 185 5.74 -0.21 -20.31
N ALA A 186 4.74 0.02 -19.47
CA ALA A 186 3.96 1.26 -19.47
C ALA A 186 4.61 2.37 -18.63
N LEU A 187 5.43 1.99 -17.64
CA LEU A 187 6.21 2.88 -16.79
C LEU A 187 7.45 3.42 -17.51
#